data_AF-A0A2K9B169-F1
#
_entry.id   AF-A0A2K9B169-F1
#
_cell.length_a   1.000
_cell.length_b   1.000
_cell.length_c   1.000
_cell.angle_alpha   90.00
_cell.angle_beta   90.00
_cell.angle_gamma   90.00
#
_symmetry.space_group_name_H-M   'P 1'
#
loop_
_entity.id
_entity.type
_entity.pdbx_description
1 polymer ?
#
loop_
_entity_poly.entity_id
_entity_poly.type
_entity_poly.pdbx_seq_one_letter_code
_entity_poly.pdbx_strand_id
1 'polypeptide(L)'
;MYDDIQNPPQPLPSSKLKPWFWLLILPIYLFGCIWALSGTLSGWQELLQLPNLSVLSLIVIVFALCMLIWLSYQLIQGFNKLTECSRYEVYLAEVFENRDRQRPAQNAMRLDYLRKLRKLNSEVRGTTEHKQKQLLVMGMVGLLMMLVGCVGLLASHLVLL
;
A
#
# COMPACT_ATOMS: atom_id res chain seq x y z
N MET A 1 20.05 21.25 16.50
CA MET A 1 19.71 19.82 16.34
C MET A 1 18.58 19.65 15.32
N TYR A 2 18.75 20.21 14.11
CA TYR A 2 17.86 20.04 12.94
C TYR A 2 18.65 20.33 11.64
N ASP A 3 19.94 20.04 11.63
CA ASP A 3 20.83 20.45 10.52
C ASP A 3 20.54 19.69 9.21
N ASP A 4 19.81 18.56 9.29
CA ASP A 4 19.40 17.77 8.12
C ASP A 4 18.10 18.25 7.44
N ILE A 5 17.36 19.19 8.04
CA ILE A 5 16.01 19.61 7.58
C ILE A 5 16.07 20.92 6.77
N GLN A 6 17.08 21.08 5.91
CA GLN A 6 17.13 22.26 5.02
C GLN A 6 16.27 22.10 3.76
N ASN A 7 16.08 20.86 3.29
CA ASN A 7 15.37 20.59 2.04
C ASN A 7 13.94 20.10 2.31
N PRO A 8 12.96 20.50 1.46
CA PRO A 8 11.61 19.99 1.58
C PRO A 8 11.57 18.47 1.35
N PRO A 9 10.64 17.77 2.02
CA PRO A 9 10.47 16.33 1.82
C PRO A 9 10.16 16.04 0.36
N GLN A 10 11.00 15.24 -0.29
CA GLN A 10 10.77 14.80 -1.68
C GLN A 10 9.73 13.66 -1.74
N PRO A 11 8.96 13.55 -2.83
CA PRO A 11 8.04 12.43 -3.02
C PRO A 11 8.79 11.10 -2.96
N LEU A 12 8.14 10.08 -2.40
CA LEU A 12 8.69 8.72 -2.37
C LEU A 12 9.05 8.29 -3.80
N PRO A 13 10.29 7.85 -4.07
CA PRO A 13 10.65 7.33 -5.38
C PRO A 13 9.73 6.16 -5.70
N SER A 14 9.17 6.14 -6.91
CA SER A 14 8.32 5.03 -7.36
C SER A 14 9.09 3.73 -7.22
N SER A 15 8.64 2.82 -6.34
CA SER A 15 9.33 1.55 -6.11
C SER A 15 9.45 0.78 -7.44
N LYS A 16 10.68 0.40 -7.81
CA LYS A 16 10.97 -0.38 -9.03
C LYS A 16 10.40 -1.80 -9.00
N LEU A 17 10.02 -2.28 -7.82
CA LEU A 17 9.20 -3.49 -7.65
C LEU A 17 7.80 -3.20 -8.19
N LYS A 18 7.72 -3.26 -9.52
CA LYS A 18 6.47 -3.25 -10.27
C LYS A 18 5.69 -4.50 -9.91
N PRO A 19 4.35 -4.46 -9.99
CA PRO A 19 3.48 -5.57 -9.63
C PRO A 19 3.52 -6.77 -10.61
N TRP A 20 4.68 -7.09 -11.19
CA TRP A 20 4.84 -8.23 -12.11
C TRP A 20 4.51 -9.57 -11.46
N PHE A 21 4.72 -9.71 -10.15
CA PHE A 21 4.30 -10.90 -9.41
C PHE A 21 2.77 -11.09 -9.43
N TRP A 22 2.01 -9.99 -9.42
CA TRP A 22 0.55 -10.00 -9.52
C TRP A 22 0.09 -10.45 -10.90
N LEU A 23 0.82 -10.07 -11.95
CA LEU A 23 0.55 -10.47 -13.35
C LEU A 23 0.88 -11.94 -13.65
N LEU A 24 1.65 -12.63 -12.80
CA LEU A 24 1.99 -14.04 -13.01
C LEU A 24 0.99 -15.01 -12.35
N ILE A 25 0.42 -14.61 -11.21
CA ILE A 25 -0.48 -15.48 -10.43
C ILE A 25 -1.94 -15.30 -10.87
N LEU A 26 -2.32 -14.08 -11.27
CA LEU A 26 -3.67 -13.78 -11.75
C LEU A 26 -4.06 -14.59 -13.00
N PRO A 27 -3.18 -14.83 -14.00
CA PRO A 27 -3.46 -15.73 -15.11
C PRO A 27 -3.60 -17.19 -14.68
N ILE A 28 -2.86 -17.66 -13.69
CA ILE A 28 -2.96 -19.05 -13.22
C ILE A 28 -4.30 -19.26 -12.51
N TYR A 29 -4.70 -18.29 -11.69
CA TYR A 29 -6.01 -18.31 -11.04
C TYR A 29 -7.15 -18.15 -12.06
N LEU A 30 -7.05 -17.19 -12.99
CA LEU A 30 -8.02 -17.02 -14.06
C LEU A 30 -8.07 -18.21 -15.01
N PHE A 31 -6.95 -18.87 -15.31
CA PHE A 31 -6.92 -20.07 -16.11
C PHE A 31 -7.64 -21.22 -15.40
N GLY A 32 -7.43 -21.39 -14.09
CA GLY A 32 -8.22 -22.32 -13.28
C GLY A 32 -9.73 -22.00 -13.27
N CYS A 33 -10.09 -20.72 -13.17
CA CYS A 33 -11.49 -20.29 -13.23
C CYS A 33 -12.10 -20.43 -14.63
N ILE A 34 -11.38 -20.11 -15.70
CA ILE A 34 -11.82 -20.22 -17.10
C ILE A 34 -11.94 -21.70 -17.48
N TRP A 35 -11.04 -22.56 -17.01
CA TRP A 35 -11.15 -24.01 -17.15
C TRP A 35 -12.45 -24.53 -16.52
N ALA A 36 -12.80 -24.06 -15.31
CA ALA A 36 -14.09 -24.36 -14.69
C ALA A 36 -15.28 -23.77 -15.48
N LEU A 37 -15.19 -22.51 -15.92
CA LEU A 37 -16.25 -21.80 -16.65
C LEU A 37 -16.45 -22.29 -18.09
N SER A 38 -15.52 -23.06 -18.67
CA SER A 38 -15.61 -23.62 -20.03
C SER A 38 -16.74 -24.65 -20.22
N GLY A 39 -17.54 -24.89 -19.18
CA GLY A 39 -18.96 -25.26 -19.34
C GLY A 39 -19.27 -26.74 -19.31
N THR A 40 -18.30 -27.60 -18.98
CA THR A 40 -18.60 -29.01 -18.70
C THR A 40 -18.90 -29.18 -17.21
N LEU A 41 -20.03 -29.81 -16.88
CA LEU A 41 -20.37 -30.24 -15.51
C LEU A 41 -19.22 -31.03 -14.85
N SER A 42 -18.44 -31.76 -15.66
CA SER A 42 -17.25 -32.49 -15.24
C SER A 42 -16.09 -31.57 -14.81
N GLY A 43 -15.87 -30.43 -15.47
CA GLY A 43 -14.80 -29.50 -15.09
C GLY A 43 -15.04 -28.83 -13.74
N TRP A 44 -16.30 -28.51 -13.41
CA TRP A 44 -16.68 -28.02 -12.07
C TRP A 44 -16.53 -29.12 -11.01
N GLN A 45 -16.94 -30.34 -11.31
CA GLN A 45 -16.77 -31.47 -10.40
C GLN A 45 -15.29 -31.75 -10.13
N GLU A 46 -14.44 -31.76 -11.16
CA GLU A 46 -12.99 -31.94 -11.02
C GLU A 46 -12.33 -30.81 -10.22
N LEU A 47 -12.73 -29.55 -10.43
CA LEU A 47 -12.19 -28.43 -9.66
C LEU A 47 -12.61 -28.47 -8.17
N LEU A 48 -13.84 -28.94 -7.92
CA LEU A 48 -14.39 -29.13 -6.57
C LEU A 48 -13.94 -30.44 -5.91
N GLN A 49 -13.17 -31.29 -6.61
CA GLN A 49 -12.55 -32.44 -5.95
C GLN A 49 -11.61 -31.94 -4.84
N LEU A 50 -11.71 -32.58 -3.67
CA LEU A 50 -10.96 -32.28 -2.46
C LEU A 50 -9.45 -31.97 -2.67
N PRO A 51 -8.69 -32.77 -3.46
CA PRO A 51 -7.28 -32.46 -3.71
C PRO A 51 -7.08 -31.16 -4.50
N ASN A 52 -7.94 -30.87 -5.48
CA ASN A 52 -7.82 -29.66 -6.29
C ASN A 52 -8.26 -28.41 -5.51
N LEU A 53 -9.30 -28.52 -4.70
CA LEU A 53 -9.79 -27.44 -3.83
C LEU A 53 -8.75 -27.04 -2.78
N SER A 54 -8.08 -28.01 -2.15
CA SER A 54 -7.05 -27.75 -1.14
C SER A 54 -5.81 -27.07 -1.73
N VAL A 55 -5.33 -27.54 -2.89
CA VAL A 55 -4.20 -26.93 -3.61
C VAL A 55 -4.53 -25.51 -4.04
N LEU A 56 -5.72 -25.28 -4.60
CA LEU A 56 -6.16 -23.96 -5.04
C LEU A 56 -6.30 -23.00 -3.85
N SER A 57 -6.85 -23.47 -2.74
CA SER A 57 -6.96 -22.71 -1.48
C SER A 57 -5.58 -22.34 -0.92
N LEU A 58 -4.62 -23.26 -0.95
CA LEU A 58 -3.25 -23.00 -0.51
C LEU A 58 -2.55 -21.95 -1.40
N ILE A 59 -2.73 -22.01 -2.71
CA ILE A 59 -2.22 -21.00 -3.66
C ILE A 59 -2.80 -19.62 -3.32
N VAL A 60 -4.11 -19.53 -3.04
CA VAL A 60 -4.76 -18.28 -2.65
C VAL A 60 -4.19 -17.73 -1.34
N ILE A 61 -3.94 -18.59 -0.34
CA ILE A 61 -3.35 -18.18 0.95
C ILE A 61 -1.93 -17.64 0.75
N VAL A 62 -1.07 -18.38 0.04
CA VAL A 62 0.32 -17.95 -0.21
C VAL A 62 0.35 -16.62 -0.96
N PHE A 63 -0.53 -16.46 -1.96
CA PHE A 63 -0.66 -15.21 -2.70
C PHE A 63 -1.11 -14.05 -1.81
N ALA A 64 -2.13 -14.26 -0.97
CA ALA A 64 -2.61 -13.25 -0.04
C ALA A 64 -1.50 -12.85 0.97
N LEU A 65 -0.72 -13.81 1.47
CA LEU A 65 0.42 -13.53 2.35
C LEU A 65 1.49 -12.67 1.65
N CYS A 66 1.87 -13.02 0.42
CA CYS A 66 2.79 -12.20 -0.37
C CYS A 66 2.24 -10.79 -0.61
N MET A 67 0.92 -10.65 -0.83
CA MET A 67 0.25 -9.35 -0.92
C MET A 67 0.43 -8.53 0.33
N LEU A 68 0.09 -9.13 1.47
CA LEU A 68 0.06 -8.44 2.75
C LEU A 68 1.46 -8.01 3.18
N ILE A 69 2.49 -8.83 2.94
CA ILE A 69 3.89 -8.46 3.21
C ILE A 69 4.30 -7.25 2.36
N TRP A 70 4.01 -7.29 1.05
CA TRP A 70 4.32 -6.19 0.14
C TRP A 70 3.59 -4.90 0.51
N LEU A 71 2.30 -4.99 0.80
CA LEU A 71 1.48 -3.84 1.23
C LEU A 71 1.97 -3.28 2.56
N SER A 72 2.31 -4.13 3.53
CA SER A 72 2.85 -3.72 4.83
C SER A 72 4.14 -2.92 4.66
N TYR A 73 5.03 -3.35 3.78
CA TYR A 73 6.25 -2.61 3.46
C TYR A 73 5.96 -1.21 2.89
N GLN A 74 5.02 -1.10 1.94
CA GLN A 74 4.60 0.18 1.36
C GLN A 74 3.87 1.09 2.37
N LEU A 75 3.09 0.51 3.28
CA LEU A 75 2.43 1.24 4.37
C LEU A 75 3.46 1.84 5.33
N ILE A 76 4.45 1.07 5.77
CA ILE A 76 5.54 1.55 6.64
C ILE A 76 6.29 2.70 5.98
N GLN A 77 6.64 2.58 4.69
CA GLN A 77 7.34 3.65 3.97
C GLN A 77 6.52 4.93 3.89
N GLY A 78 5.21 4.84 3.60
CA GLY A 78 4.36 6.02 3.56
C GLY A 78 4.13 6.63 4.94
N PHE A 79 4.01 5.82 5.99
CA PHE A 79 3.89 6.33 7.36
C PHE A 79 5.15 7.10 7.80
N ASN A 80 6.34 6.57 7.49
CA ASN A 80 7.59 7.27 7.75
C ASN A 80 7.65 8.61 7.00
N LYS A 81 7.18 8.65 5.75
CA LYS A 81 7.12 9.88 4.94
C LYS A 81 6.11 10.89 5.51
N LEU A 82 4.95 10.46 5.97
CA LEU A 82 3.97 11.33 6.63
C LEU A 82 4.55 11.92 7.93
N THR A 83 5.28 11.10 8.68
CA THR A 83 6.00 11.55 9.88
C THR A 83 7.06 12.60 9.55
N GLU A 84 7.83 12.40 8.47
CA GLU A 84 8.79 13.39 7.96
C GLU A 84 8.10 14.72 7.58
N CYS A 85 6.96 14.65 6.87
CA CYS A 85 6.18 15.84 6.49
C CYS A 85 5.65 16.59 7.72
N SER A 86 5.20 15.86 8.75
CA SER A 86 4.74 16.44 10.02
C SER A 86 5.89 17.12 10.78
N ARG A 87 7.08 16.52 10.83
CA ARG A 87 8.27 17.15 11.44
C ARG A 87 8.69 18.40 10.68
N TYR A 88 8.65 18.36 9.35
CA TYR A 88 8.93 19.53 8.51
C TYR A 88 7.94 20.68 8.74
N GLU A 89 6.67 20.35 9.00
CA GLU A 89 5.64 21.34 9.31
C GLU A 89 5.92 22.06 10.64
N VAL A 90 6.34 21.32 11.68
CA VAL A 90 6.76 21.89 12.97
C VAL A 90 8.01 22.77 12.79
N TYR A 91 9.02 22.28 12.05
CA TYR A 91 10.22 23.07 11.73
C TYR A 91 9.88 24.39 11.03
N LEU A 92 9.02 24.36 10.01
CA LEU A 92 8.57 25.59 9.33
C LEU A 92 7.88 26.53 10.32
N ALA A 93 7.02 26.02 11.20
CA ALA A 93 6.32 26.82 12.21
C ALA A 93 7.29 27.51 13.19
N GLU A 94 8.30 26.80 13.70
CA GLU A 94 9.35 27.36 14.56
C GLU A 94 10.18 28.44 13.84
N VAL A 95 10.49 28.22 12.55
CA VAL A 95 11.19 29.21 11.72
C VAL A 95 10.34 30.46 11.49
N PHE A 96 9.02 30.32 11.34
CA PHE A 96 8.09 31.44 11.26
C PHE A 96 8.04 32.20 12.60
N GLU A 97 7.82 31.52 13.72
CA GLU A 97 7.64 32.16 15.04
C GLU A 97 8.91 32.88 15.53
N ASN A 98 10.08 32.25 15.39
CA ASN A 98 11.36 32.88 15.75
C ASN A 98 11.68 34.11 14.90
N ARG A 99 11.11 34.21 13.68
CA ARG A 99 11.33 35.35 12.78
C ARG A 99 10.41 36.52 13.01
N ASP A 100 9.13 36.28 13.31
CA ASP A 100 8.19 37.36 13.64
C ASP A 100 8.69 38.18 14.84
N ARG A 101 9.42 37.53 15.75
CA ARG A 101 10.07 38.20 16.90
C ARG A 101 11.33 39.01 16.54
N GLN A 102 12.00 38.73 15.43
CA GLN A 102 13.36 39.27 15.18
C GLN A 102 13.46 40.34 14.08
N ARG A 103 12.79 40.25 12.90
CA ARG A 103 12.88 41.29 11.83
C ARG A 103 11.69 41.26 10.84
N PRO A 104 10.69 42.16 10.94
CA PRO A 104 9.50 42.15 10.08
C PRO A 104 9.69 42.72 8.65
N ALA A 105 10.66 43.63 8.41
CA ALA A 105 10.65 44.48 7.20
C ALA A 105 11.41 43.98 5.95
N GLN A 106 12.29 42.97 6.04
CA GLN A 106 13.16 42.54 4.92
C GLN A 106 12.67 41.30 4.14
N ASN A 107 11.43 40.85 4.34
CA ASN A 107 11.09 39.43 4.18
C ASN A 107 10.02 39.06 3.15
N ALA A 108 9.52 39.94 2.27
CA ALA A 108 8.47 39.54 1.30
C ALA A 108 8.90 38.36 0.40
N MET A 109 10.09 38.44 -0.22
CA MET A 109 10.62 37.38 -1.10
C MET A 109 10.96 36.08 -0.34
N ARG A 110 11.34 36.18 0.94
CA ARG A 110 11.65 35.03 1.81
C ARG A 110 10.39 34.39 2.39
N LEU A 111 9.34 35.18 2.64
CA LEU A 111 8.02 34.70 3.05
C LEU A 111 7.37 33.91 1.92
N ASP A 112 7.49 34.40 0.68
CA ASP A 112 7.04 33.67 -0.50
C ASP A 112 7.80 32.35 -0.71
N TYR A 113 9.11 32.33 -0.41
CA TYR A 113 9.88 31.09 -0.40
C TYR A 113 9.37 30.08 0.64
N LEU A 114 9.13 30.52 1.89
CA LEU A 114 8.57 29.65 2.93
C LEU A 114 7.13 29.18 2.63
N ARG A 115 6.30 30.05 2.03
CA ARG A 115 4.96 29.67 1.53
C ARG A 115 5.06 28.59 0.45
N LYS A 116 6.02 28.70 -0.48
CA LYS A 116 6.27 27.67 -1.49
C LYS A 116 6.69 26.34 -0.84
N LEU A 117 7.57 26.36 0.17
CA LEU A 117 7.97 25.15 0.90
C LEU A 117 6.80 24.50 1.64
N ARG A 118 5.94 25.30 2.29
CA ARG A 118 4.73 24.81 2.96
C ARG A 118 3.75 24.18 1.97
N LYS A 119 3.55 24.83 0.81
CA LYS A 119 2.71 24.31 -0.27
C LYS A 119 3.25 22.97 -0.77
N LEU A 120 4.55 22.87 -1.03
CA LEU A 120 5.19 21.62 -1.46
C LEU A 120 5.04 20.50 -0.41
N ASN A 121 5.25 20.80 0.88
CA ASN A 121 5.03 19.84 1.96
C ASN A 121 3.57 19.35 2.01
N SER A 122 2.60 20.26 1.85
CA SER A 122 1.18 19.90 1.82
C SER A 122 0.81 19.03 0.61
N GLU A 123 1.41 19.28 -0.56
CA GLU A 123 1.20 18.46 -1.76
C GLU A 123 1.80 17.05 -1.59
N VAL A 124 3.02 16.95 -1.06
CA VAL A 124 3.68 15.65 -0.79
C VAL A 124 2.93 14.87 0.29
N ARG A 125 2.46 15.54 1.34
CA ARG A 125 1.61 14.93 2.35
C ARG A 125 0.29 14.43 1.76
N GLY A 126 -0.42 15.28 1.01
CA GLY A 126 -1.71 14.94 0.41
C GLY A 126 -1.64 13.76 -0.55
N THR A 127 -0.63 13.73 -1.42
CA THR A 127 -0.38 12.60 -2.32
C THR A 127 -0.03 11.32 -1.57
N THR A 128 0.77 11.41 -0.50
CA THR A 128 1.14 10.27 0.34
C THR A 128 -0.08 9.73 1.10
N GLU A 129 -0.90 10.59 1.72
CA GLU A 129 -2.14 10.20 2.41
C GLU A 129 -3.12 9.51 1.46
N HIS A 130 -3.30 10.05 0.25
CA HIS A 130 -4.17 9.44 -0.75
C HIS A 130 -3.67 8.03 -1.15
N LYS A 131 -2.38 7.88 -1.40
CA LYS A 131 -1.75 6.58 -1.71
C LYS A 131 -1.87 5.60 -0.53
N GLN A 132 -1.69 6.06 0.70
CA GLN A 132 -1.84 5.23 1.90
C GLN A 132 -3.28 4.73 2.08
N LYS A 133 -4.29 5.57 1.82
CA LYS A 133 -5.69 5.14 1.83
C LYS A 133 -5.96 4.05 0.80
N GLN A 134 -5.44 4.19 -0.43
CA GLN A 134 -5.58 3.16 -1.47
C GLN A 134 -4.88 1.84 -1.06
N LEU A 135 -3.69 1.92 -0.48
CA LEU A 135 -2.96 0.74 0.01
C LEU A 135 -3.71 0.03 1.15
N LEU A 136 -4.35 0.77 2.06
CA LEU A 136 -5.19 0.20 3.11
C LEU A 136 -6.39 -0.56 2.55
N VAL A 137 -7.09 0.02 1.56
CA VAL A 137 -8.20 -0.67 0.87
C VAL A 137 -7.71 -1.96 0.21
N MET A 138 -6.57 -1.92 -0.48
CA MET A 138 -5.96 -3.14 -1.03
C MET A 138 -5.59 -4.15 0.07
N GLY A 139 -5.15 -3.68 1.25
CA GLY A 139 -4.87 -4.54 2.41
C GLY A 139 -6.11 -5.28 2.89
N MET A 140 -7.26 -4.60 2.96
CA MET A 140 -8.53 -5.25 3.31
C MET A 140 -8.94 -6.32 2.30
N VAL A 141 -8.73 -6.06 1.00
CA VAL A 141 -8.97 -7.06 -0.05
C VAL A 141 -8.04 -8.26 0.10
N GLY A 142 -6.76 -8.04 0.39
CA GLY A 142 -5.79 -9.10 0.65
C GLY A 142 -6.17 -9.98 1.84
N LEU A 143 -6.64 -9.37 2.93
CA LEU A 143 -7.14 -10.11 4.10
C LEU A 143 -8.39 -10.93 3.76
N LEU A 144 -9.31 -10.38 2.96
CA LEU A 144 -10.51 -11.10 2.53
C LEU A 144 -10.15 -12.31 1.66
N MET A 145 -9.19 -12.18 0.74
CA MET A 145 -8.66 -13.30 -0.04
C MET A 145 -8.04 -14.39 0.86
N MET A 146 -7.32 -14.00 1.91
CA MET A 146 -6.77 -14.94 2.88
C MET A 146 -7.86 -15.71 3.62
N LEU A 147 -8.93 -15.02 4.06
CA LEU A 147 -10.08 -15.66 4.69
C LEU A 147 -10.76 -16.66 3.76
N VAL A 148 -10.97 -16.30 2.49
CA VAL A 148 -11.55 -17.19 1.48
C VAL A 148 -10.68 -18.44 1.29
N GLY A 149 -9.36 -18.28 1.19
CA GLY A 149 -8.43 -19.41 1.12
C GLY A 149 -8.48 -20.30 2.36
N CYS A 150 -8.52 -19.72 3.56
CA CYS A 150 -8.64 -20.48 4.80
C CYS A 150 -9.95 -21.26 4.89
N VAL A 151 -11.08 -20.67 4.48
CA VAL A 151 -12.39 -21.36 4.44
C VAL A 151 -12.38 -22.50 3.43
N GLY A 152 -11.78 -22.30 2.25
CA GLY A 152 -11.63 -23.37 1.25
C GLY A 152 -10.79 -24.54 1.75
N LEU A 153 -9.68 -24.24 2.45
CA LEU A 153 -8.85 -25.27 3.09
C LEU A 153 -9.61 -26.01 4.19
N LEU A 154 -10.34 -25.29 5.06
CA LEU A 154 -11.15 -25.89 6.12
C LEU A 154 -12.24 -26.81 5.56
N ALA A 155 -12.94 -26.37 4.51
CA ALA A 155 -13.96 -27.17 3.83
C ALA A 155 -13.38 -28.45 3.23
N SER A 156 -12.16 -28.40 2.67
CA SER A 156 -11.50 -29.60 2.14
C SER A 156 -11.15 -30.62 3.22
N HIS A 157 -10.85 -30.18 4.44
CA HIS A 157 -10.55 -31.07 5.57
C HIS A 157 -11.80 -31.59 6.29
N LEU A 158 -12.88 -30.81 6.34
CA LEU A 158 -14.14 -31.22 6.97
C LEU A 158 -14.87 -32.33 6.21
N VAL A 159 -14.70 -32.42 4.88
CA VAL A 159 -15.29 -33.50 4.08
C VAL A 159 -14.52 -34.83 4.22
N LEU A 160 -13.31 -34.80 4.76
CA LEU A 160 -12.49 -35.99 5.06
C LEU A 160 -12.78 -36.62 6.43
N LEU A 161 -13.57 -35.95 7.28
CA LEU A 161 -14.01 -36.39 8.62
C LEU A 161 -15.43 -36.96 8.58
#